data_AF-A0A534LXV6-F1
#
_entry.id   AF-A0A534LXV6-F1
#
_cell.length_a   1.000
_cell.length_b   1.000
_cell.length_c   1.000
_cell.angle_alpha   90.00
_cell.angle_beta   90.00
_cell.angle_gamma   90.00
#
_symmetry.space_group_name_H-M   'P 1'
#
loop_
_entity.id
_entity.type
_entity.pdbx_description
1 polymer ?
#
loop_
_entity_poly.entity_id
_entity_poly.type
_entity_poly.pdbx_seq_one_letter_code
_entity_poly.pdbx_strand_id
1 'polypeptide(L)'
;SPERLRLEFGIKKAPIVQISSRVPGAVHPRDLDPALRAILPMAREGKGGVILYDGLDEVIAEASLADVIRFLRKANDMAFVHGVTVIGRVGPGRLSDVDLKRLNAEFDEFLDVSAQP
;
A
#
# COMPACT_ATOMS: atom_id res chain seq x y z
N SER A 1 3.61 15.12 -1.68
CA SER A 1 2.38 15.25 -2.47
C SER A 1 2.51 14.39 -3.73
N PRO A 2 1.40 13.97 -4.35
CA PRO A 2 1.41 13.16 -5.57
C PRO A 2 2.28 13.76 -6.69
N GLU A 3 2.25 15.09 -6.86
CA GLU A 3 3.06 15.78 -7.87
C GLU A 3 4.57 15.63 -7.64
N ARG A 4 5.01 15.69 -6.38
CA ARG A 4 6.42 15.46 -6.03
C ARG A 4 6.84 14.03 -6.39
N LEU A 5 6.03 13.02 -6.06
CA LEU A 5 6.31 11.63 -6.40
C LEU A 5 6.40 11.42 -7.92
N ARG A 6 5.51 12.07 -8.68
CA ARG A 6 5.56 12.02 -10.15
C ARG A 6 6.85 12.58 -10.72
N LEU A 7 7.35 13.68 -10.16
CA LEU A 7 8.62 14.29 -10.57
C LEU A 7 9.82 13.44 -10.15
N GLU A 8 9.86 13.01 -8.89
CA GLU A 8 10.98 12.29 -8.28
C GLU A 8 11.22 10.93 -8.95
N PHE A 9 10.15 10.20 -9.27
CA PHE A 9 10.22 8.86 -9.84
C PHE A 9 9.89 8.80 -11.34
N GLY A 10 9.71 9.95 -12.00
CA GLY A 10 9.37 10.01 -13.43
C GLY A 10 8.03 9.37 -13.79
N ILE A 11 7.11 9.24 -12.82
CA ILE A 11 5.82 8.57 -12.99
C ILE A 11 4.86 9.52 -13.72
N LYS A 12 4.70 9.32 -15.03
CA LYS A 12 3.85 10.23 -15.85
C LYS A 12 2.37 9.88 -15.85
N LYS A 13 2.02 8.60 -15.70
CA LYS A 13 0.64 8.11 -15.93
C LYS A 13 0.08 7.20 -14.83
N ALA A 14 0.88 6.77 -13.85
CA ALA A 14 0.34 5.91 -12.80
C ALA A 14 -0.65 6.71 -11.94
N PRO A 15 -1.85 6.17 -11.68
CA PRO A 15 -2.76 6.77 -10.71
C PRO A 15 -2.13 6.74 -9.33
N ILE A 16 -2.31 7.82 -8.57
CA ILE A 16 -1.80 7.93 -7.20
C ILE A 16 -2.99 8.18 -6.30
N VAL A 17 -3.20 7.28 -5.35
CA VAL A 17 -4.18 7.43 -4.29
C VAL A 17 -3.43 7.86 -3.05
N GLN A 18 -3.72 9.07 -2.56
CA GLN A 18 -3.12 9.56 -1.33
C GLN A 18 -3.97 9.12 -0.14
N ILE A 19 -3.33 8.59 0.90
CA ILE A 19 -3.94 8.27 2.18
C ILE A 19 -3.47 9.31 3.20
N SER A 20 -4.40 10.04 3.83
CA SER A 20 -4.08 11.04 4.85
C SER A 20 -5.34 11.54 5.56
N SER A 21 -5.24 11.80 6.87
CA SER A 21 -6.29 12.50 7.63
C SER A 21 -6.22 14.03 7.52
N ARG A 22 -5.12 14.57 6.96
CA ARG A 22 -4.82 16.01 6.97
C ARG A 22 -4.94 16.68 5.61
N VAL A 23 -4.91 15.91 4.52
CA VAL A 23 -4.92 16.42 3.15
C VAL A 23 -6.34 16.34 2.59
N PRO A 24 -6.95 17.48 2.20
CA PRO A 24 -8.26 17.48 1.56
C PRO A 24 -8.27 16.61 0.30
N GLY A 25 -9.28 15.76 0.14
CA GLY A 25 -9.43 14.86 -1.00
C GLY A 25 -8.60 13.57 -0.94
N ALA A 26 -7.79 13.37 0.11
CA ALA A 26 -7.14 12.10 0.36
C ALA A 26 -8.12 11.07 0.95
N VAL A 27 -7.82 9.79 0.78
CA VAL A 27 -8.52 8.70 1.47
C VAL A 27 -8.15 8.75 2.95
N HIS A 28 -9.15 8.71 3.83
CA HIS A 28 -8.88 8.76 5.25
C HIS A 28 -8.28 7.42 5.72
N PRO A 29 -7.20 7.39 6.54
CA PRO A 29 -6.54 6.15 6.95
C PRO A 29 -7.47 5.16 7.67
N ARG A 30 -8.49 5.67 8.37
CA ARG A 30 -9.51 4.88 9.08
C ARG A 30 -10.69 4.44 8.20
N ASP A 31 -10.71 4.83 6.92
CA ASP A 31 -11.72 4.45 5.94
C ASP A 31 -11.04 4.17 4.59
N LEU A 32 -10.56 2.93 4.43
CA LEU A 32 -9.76 2.51 3.26
C LEU A 32 -10.61 1.93 2.12
N ASP A 33 -11.93 1.81 2.29
CA ASP A 33 -12.82 1.31 1.24
C ASP A 33 -12.78 2.16 -0.05
N PRO A 34 -12.65 3.51 0.00
CA PRO A 34 -12.42 4.33 -1.19
C PRO A 34 -11.11 4.00 -1.92
N ALA A 35 -10.03 3.66 -1.21
CA ALA A 35 -8.78 3.24 -1.83
C ALA A 35 -8.94 1.92 -2.60
N LEU A 36 -9.69 0.96 -2.04
CA LEU A 36 -9.98 -0.30 -2.71
C LEU A 36 -10.73 -0.07 -4.04
N ARG A 37 -11.70 0.85 -4.05
CA ARG A 37 -12.44 1.24 -5.26
C ARG A 37 -11.58 1.92 -6.31
N ALA A 38 -10.56 2.67 -5.89
CA ALA A 38 -9.62 3.30 -6.80
C ALA A 38 -8.67 2.28 -7.44
N ILE A 39 -8.36 1.17 -6.76
CA ILE A 39 -7.51 0.09 -7.27
C ILE A 39 -8.24 -0.78 -8.31
N LEU A 40 -9.54 -1.01 -8.14
CA LEU A 40 -10.37 -1.86 -9.01
C LEU A 40 -10.21 -1.58 -10.52
N PRO A 41 -10.35 -0.32 -11.01
CA PRO A 41 -10.15 -0.01 -12.43
C PRO A 41 -8.72 -0.31 -12.90
N MET A 42 -7.72 0.00 -12.06
CA MET A 42 -6.31 -0.21 -12.39
C MET A 42 -5.99 -1.69 -12.59
N ALA A 43 -6.55 -2.55 -11.75
CA ALA A 43 -6.37 -4.00 -11.86
C ALA A 43 -7.08 -4.59 -13.10
N ARG A 44 -8.19 -3.99 -13.54
CA ARG A 44 -9.00 -4.49 -14.67
C ARG A 44 -8.46 -4.13 -16.05
N GLU A 45 -7.77 -3.00 -16.18
CA GLU A 45 -7.30 -2.49 -17.47
C GLU A 45 -6.00 -3.15 -17.96
N GLY A 46 -5.22 -3.77 -17.06
CA GLY A 46 -3.91 -4.34 -17.36
C GLY A 46 -3.91 -5.86 -17.56
N LYS A 47 -3.02 -6.35 -18.44
CA LYS A 47 -2.49 -7.73 -18.35
C LYS A 47 -1.32 -7.70 -17.38
N GLY A 48 -1.62 -7.77 -16.08
CA GLY A 48 -0.65 -7.59 -14.99
C GLY A 48 -0.41 -6.12 -14.62
N GLY A 49 0.48 -5.90 -13.64
CA GLY A 49 0.78 -4.56 -13.12
C GLY A 49 1.40 -4.62 -11.72
N VAL A 50 1.64 -3.45 -11.13
CA VAL A 50 2.18 -3.34 -9.76
C VAL A 50 1.37 -2.32 -8.96
N ILE A 51 0.96 -2.69 -7.76
CA ILE A 51 0.47 -1.76 -6.73
C ILE A 51 1.57 -1.58 -5.70
N LEU A 52 1.97 -0.33 -5.46
CA LEU A 52 2.91 0.03 -4.41
C LEU A 52 2.16 0.74 -3.28
N TYR A 53 2.14 0.13 -2.10
CA TYR A 53 1.73 0.79 -0.86
C TYR A 53 2.96 1.40 -0.20
N ASP A 54 3.05 2.72 -0.28
CA ASP A 54 4.15 3.47 0.29
C ASP A 54 3.78 4.02 1.68
N GLY A 55 4.48 3.56 2.72
CA GLY A 55 4.27 4.03 4.11
C GLY A 55 3.14 3.32 4.84
N LEU A 56 3.05 1.98 4.73
CA LEU A 56 2.03 1.21 5.44
C LEU A 56 2.11 1.42 6.97
N ASP A 57 3.31 1.63 7.51
CA ASP A 57 3.51 1.94 8.93
C ASP A 57 2.81 3.24 9.36
N GLU A 58 2.75 4.25 8.49
CA GLU A 58 2.04 5.50 8.77
C GLU A 58 0.53 5.30 8.80
N VAL A 59 0.00 4.48 7.88
CA VAL A 59 -1.43 4.12 7.86
C VAL A 59 -1.79 3.30 9.11
N ILE A 60 -0.92 2.35 9.48
CA ILE A 60 -1.08 1.53 10.70
C ILE A 60 -1.11 2.42 11.95
N ALA A 61 -0.25 3.44 12.02
CA ALA A 61 -0.19 4.36 13.16
C ALA A 61 -1.46 5.21 13.32
N GLU A 62 -2.15 5.54 12.24
CA GLU A 62 -3.39 6.33 12.29
C GLU A 62 -4.66 5.47 12.47
N ALA A 63 -4.71 4.29 11.86
CA ALA A 63 -5.83 3.36 11.95
C ALA A 63 -5.56 2.24 12.96
N SER A 64 -5.12 1.08 12.47
CA SER A 64 -4.58 -0.03 13.25
C SER A 64 -3.97 -1.07 12.31
N LEU A 65 -3.12 -1.96 12.82
CA LEU A 65 -2.61 -3.09 12.03
C LEU A 65 -3.76 -3.99 11.54
N ALA A 66 -4.77 -4.23 12.37
CA ALA A 66 -5.88 -5.11 12.03
C ALA A 66 -6.72 -4.55 10.86
N ASP A 67 -6.93 -3.23 10.81
CA ASP A 67 -7.66 -2.59 9.73
C ASP A 67 -6.87 -2.60 8.42
N VAL A 68 -5.57 -2.36 8.50
CA VAL A 68 -4.67 -2.44 7.33
C VAL A 68 -4.59 -3.86 6.79
N ILE A 69 -4.44 -4.88 7.65
CA ILE A 69 -4.48 -6.29 7.22
C ILE A 69 -5.81 -6.62 6.54
N ARG A 70 -6.95 -6.19 7.10
CA ARG A 70 -8.26 -6.43 6.49
C ARG A 70 -8.37 -5.78 5.11
N PHE A 71 -7.83 -4.58 4.95
CA PHE A 71 -7.75 -3.91 3.66
C PHE A 71 -6.85 -4.68 2.68
N LEU A 72 -5.64 -5.05 3.10
CA LEU A 72 -4.67 -5.78 2.28
C LEU A 72 -5.24 -7.09 1.78
N ARG A 73 -5.95 -7.87 2.62
CA ARG A 73 -6.61 -9.11 2.18
C ARG A 73 -7.57 -8.88 1.01
N LYS A 74 -8.48 -7.91 1.15
CA LYS A 74 -9.42 -7.56 0.07
C LYS A 74 -8.69 -7.09 -1.20
N ALA A 75 -7.64 -6.30 -1.04
CA ALA A 75 -6.88 -5.77 -2.16
C ALA A 75 -6.02 -6.84 -2.86
N ASN A 76 -5.41 -7.75 -2.08
CA ASN A 76 -4.59 -8.85 -2.57
C ASN A 76 -5.44 -9.90 -3.27
N ASP A 77 -6.64 -10.22 -2.76
CA ASP A 77 -7.59 -11.11 -3.44
C ASP A 77 -7.91 -10.57 -4.85
N MET A 78 -8.15 -9.27 -4.95
CA MET A 78 -8.41 -8.60 -6.23
C MET A 78 -7.16 -8.56 -7.12
N ALA A 79 -6.00 -8.24 -6.57
CA ALA A 79 -4.74 -8.19 -7.31
C ALA A 79 -4.38 -9.56 -7.89
N PHE A 80 -4.57 -10.63 -7.10
CA PHE A 80 -4.35 -12.02 -7.48
C PHE A 80 -5.19 -12.41 -8.71
N VAL A 81 -6.50 -12.10 -8.68
CA VAL A 81 -7.43 -12.38 -9.80
C VAL A 81 -6.97 -11.74 -11.12
N HIS A 82 -6.26 -10.61 -11.05
CA HIS A 82 -5.82 -9.83 -12.20
C HIS A 82 -4.31 -9.95 -12.50
N GLY A 83 -3.57 -10.81 -11.79
CA GLY A 83 -2.13 -11.00 -11.99
C GLY A 83 -1.30 -9.76 -11.66
N VAL A 84 -1.76 -8.94 -10.70
CA VAL A 84 -1.08 -7.73 -10.25
C VAL A 84 -0.17 -8.05 -9.07
N THR A 85 1.08 -7.61 -9.13
CA THR A 85 2.03 -7.71 -8.02
C THR A 85 1.76 -6.60 -7.00
N VAL A 86 1.78 -6.94 -5.71
CA VAL A 86 1.60 -5.96 -4.63
C VAL A 86 2.91 -5.83 -3.86
N ILE A 87 3.35 -4.59 -3.67
CA ILE A 87 4.55 -4.24 -2.90
C ILE A 87 4.12 -3.36 -1.72
N GLY A 88 4.39 -3.81 -0.50
CA GLY A 88 4.18 -3.02 0.71
C GLY A 88 5.51 -2.51 1.27
N ARG A 89 5.63 -1.19 1.45
CA ARG A 89 6.79 -0.58 2.11
C ARG A 89 6.43 -0.17 3.54
N VAL A 90 7.30 -0.54 4.46
CA VAL A 90 7.33 -0.02 5.84
C VAL A 90 8.71 0.57 6.12
N GLY A 91 8.77 1.63 6.92
CA GLY A 91 10.06 2.17 7.35
C GLY A 91 10.78 1.23 8.34
N PRO A 92 12.13 1.19 8.34
CA PRO A 92 12.90 0.38 9.29
C PRO A 92 12.59 0.75 10.75
N GLY A 93 12.38 -0.25 11.61
CA GLY A 93 12.13 -0.07 13.04
C GLY A 93 10.79 0.61 13.39
N ARG A 94 9.87 0.76 12.42
CA ARG A 94 8.58 1.44 12.63
C ARG A 94 7.50 0.54 13.24
N LEU A 95 7.65 -0.77 13.11
CA LEU A 95 6.74 -1.77 13.66
C LEU A 95 7.50 -2.68 14.63
N SER A 96 6.80 -3.21 15.63
CA SER A 96 7.33 -4.25 16.50
C SER A 96 7.54 -5.55 15.70
N ASP A 97 8.43 -6.45 16.15
CA ASP A 97 8.65 -7.74 15.48
C ASP A 97 7.37 -8.57 15.34
N VAL A 98 6.48 -8.48 16.34
CA VAL A 98 5.19 -9.16 16.34
C VAL A 98 4.28 -8.58 15.26
N ASP A 99 4.20 -7.26 15.16
CA ASP A 99 3.38 -6.59 14.14
C ASP A 99 3.94 -6.79 12.74
N LEU A 100 5.26 -6.73 12.58
CA LEU A 100 5.95 -6.98 11.33
C LEU A 100 5.71 -8.42 10.85
N LYS A 101 5.80 -9.41 11.75
CA LYS A 101 5.49 -10.81 11.43
C LYS A 101 4.04 -10.98 10.97
N ARG A 102 3.09 -10.29 11.60
CA ARG A 102 1.68 -10.33 11.22
C ARG A 102 1.44 -9.68 9.87
N LEU A 103 2.11 -8.56 9.58
CA LEU A 103 2.03 -7.89 8.28
C LEU A 103 2.65 -8.76 7.18
N ASN A 104 3.83 -9.34 7.43
CA ASN A 104 4.55 -10.20 6.49
C ASN A 104 3.74 -11.43 6.07
N ALA A 105 2.86 -11.93 6.95
CA ALA A 105 1.98 -13.06 6.64
C ALA A 105 0.93 -12.74 5.54
N GLU A 106 0.75 -11.46 5.19
CA GLU A 106 -0.14 -11.03 4.11
C GLU A 106 0.57 -10.87 2.76
N PHE A 107 1.88 -11.16 2.69
CA PHE A 107 2.71 -11.09 1.48
C PHE A 107 3.39 -12.44 1.23
N ASP A 108 3.66 -12.74 -0.04
CA ASP A 108 4.35 -13.99 -0.43
C ASP A 108 5.84 -13.96 -0.07
N GLU A 109 6.46 -12.78 -0.12
CA GLU A 109 7.88 -12.56 0.15
C GLU A 109 8.10 -11.32 1.01
N PHE A 110 9.18 -11.33 1.80
CA PHE A 110 9.64 -10.22 2.62
C PHE A 110 11.14 -9.97 2.38
N LEU A 111 11.50 -8.72 2.11
CA LEU A 111 12.87 -8.28 1.92
C LEU A 111 13.25 -7.26 3.00
N ASP A 112 14.25 -7.59 3.82
CA ASP A 112 14.86 -6.64 4.74
C ASP A 112 16.00 -5.88 4.04
N VAL A 113 15.70 -4.65 3.65
CA VAL A 113 16.68 -3.73 3.03
C VAL A 113 17.46 -2.90 4.06
N SER A 114 17.15 -3.01 5.36
CA SER A 114 17.89 -2.33 6.41
C SER A 114 19.21 -3.03 6.77
N ALA A 115 19.34 -4.30 6.36
CA ALA A 115 20.52 -5.13 6.55
C ALA A 115 21.57 -4.99 5.44
N GLN A 116 21.34 -4.15 4.41
CA GLN A 116 22.35 -3.88 3.37
C GLN A 116 23.26 -2.71 3.79
N PRO A 117 24.59 -2.87 3.69
CA PRO A 117 25.58 -1.86 4.07
C PRO A 117 25.58 -0.62 3.16
#